data_AF-A0A1V8YPB6-F1
#
_entry.id   AF-A0A1V8YPB6-F1
#
_cell.length_a   1.000
_cell.length_b   1.000
_cell.length_c   1.000
_cell.angle_alpha   90.00
_cell.angle_beta   90.00
_cell.angle_gamma   90.00
#
_symmetry.space_group_name_H-M   'P 1'
#
loop_
_entity.id
_entity.type
_entity.pdbx_description
1 polymer ?
#
loop_
_entity_poly.entity_id
_entity_poly.type
_entity_poly.pdbx_seq_one_letter_code
_entity_poly.pdbx_strand_id
1 'polypeptide(L)'
;MNLTRQGKNFYRQRMMQIVKGRSMDELSKQEMIAVRKISKLIGADTMGESHPLPKMKIEEFTYEKYQELIELGYLSMDIREALGISSSAFLKWKYENFPKDALKKMQKKRKVQKAGGTVE
;
A
#
# COMPACT_ATOMS: atom_id res chain seq x y z
N MET A 1 -2.22 5.31 -19.20
CA MET A 1 -3.22 6.39 -19.41
C MET A 1 -3.24 7.23 -18.14
N ASN A 2 -2.83 8.50 -18.21
CA ASN A 2 -2.94 9.41 -17.07
C ASN A 2 -4.36 9.98 -17.07
N LEU A 3 -5.16 9.63 -16.06
CA LEU A 3 -6.50 10.19 -15.90
C LEU A 3 -6.42 11.66 -15.47
N THR A 4 -7.25 12.50 -16.09
CA THR A 4 -7.45 13.90 -15.68
C THR A 4 -8.05 13.98 -14.28
N ARG A 5 -7.94 15.14 -13.61
CA ARG A 5 -8.48 15.35 -12.25
C ARG A 5 -9.97 15.01 -12.14
N GLN A 6 -10.76 15.38 -13.15
CA GLN A 6 -12.19 15.03 -13.24
C GLN A 6 -12.41 13.53 -13.44
N GLY A 7 -11.62 12.89 -14.30
CA GLY A 7 -11.67 11.43 -14.47
C GLY A 7 -11.39 10.69 -13.17
N LYS A 8 -10.39 11.13 -12.40
CA LYS A 8 -10.10 10.56 -11.08
C LYS A 8 -11.25 10.72 -10.09
N ASN A 9 -11.94 11.86 -10.10
CA ASN A 9 -13.06 12.11 -9.20
C ASN A 9 -14.30 11.24 -9.52
N PHE A 10 -14.58 11.03 -10.82
CA PHE A 10 -15.64 10.12 -11.27
C PHE A 10 -15.45 8.70 -10.74
N TYR A 11 -14.23 8.18 -10.84
CA TYR A 11 -13.91 6.85 -10.34
C TYR A 11 -13.88 6.77 -8.80
N ARG A 12 -13.46 7.82 -8.08
CA ARG A 12 -13.62 7.89 -6.61
C ARG A 12 -15.10 7.80 -6.19
N GLN A 13 -16.00 8.51 -6.88
CA GLN A 13 -17.44 8.42 -6.65
C GLN A 13 -17.98 7.01 -6.93
N ARG A 14 -17.49 6.36 -8.00
CA ARG A 14 -17.84 4.98 -8.32
C ARG A 14 -17.36 3.99 -7.23
N MET A 15 -16.18 4.22 -6.67
CA MET A 15 -15.65 3.45 -5.53
C MET A 15 -16.51 3.65 -4.27
N MET A 16 -16.87 4.89 -3.95
CA MET A 16 -17.78 5.23 -2.83
C MET A 16 -19.16 4.56 -2.99
N GLN A 17 -19.68 4.45 -4.21
CA GLN A 17 -20.93 3.72 -4.48
C GLN A 17 -20.82 2.21 -4.33
N ILE A 18 -19.62 1.64 -4.46
CA ILE A 18 -19.37 0.21 -4.22
C ILE A 18 -19.25 -0.01 -2.71
N VAL A 19 -18.48 0.82 -2.02
CA VAL A 19 -18.28 0.72 -0.57
C VAL A 19 -19.58 1.02 0.19
N LYS A 20 -20.34 2.05 -0.22
CA LYS A 20 -21.58 2.52 0.43
C LYS A 20 -21.45 2.72 1.95
N GLY A 21 -20.28 3.15 2.42
CA GLY A 21 -19.99 3.32 3.85
C GLY A 21 -19.74 2.02 4.63
N ARG A 22 -19.64 0.87 3.94
CA ARG A 22 -19.32 -0.44 4.55
C ARG A 22 -17.80 -0.62 4.72
N SER A 23 -17.41 -1.48 5.66
CA SER A 23 -16.04 -1.96 5.79
C SER A 23 -15.61 -2.79 4.57
N MET A 24 -14.30 -2.81 4.26
CA MET A 24 -13.70 -3.71 3.26
C MET A 24 -14.00 -5.19 3.52
N ASP A 25 -14.21 -5.57 4.78
CA ASP A 25 -14.53 -6.95 5.18
C ASP A 25 -16.00 -7.32 4.93
N GLU A 26 -16.86 -6.32 4.78
CA GLU A 26 -18.28 -6.46 4.47
C GLU A 26 -18.55 -6.45 2.95
N LEU A 27 -17.50 -6.24 2.15
CA LEU A 27 -17.56 -6.24 0.69
C LEU A 27 -17.39 -7.66 0.16
N SER A 28 -18.21 -8.01 -0.82
CA SER A 28 -18.02 -9.26 -1.55
C SER A 28 -16.68 -9.29 -2.29
N LYS A 29 -16.21 -10.48 -2.63
CA LYS A 29 -14.99 -10.65 -3.43
C LYS A 29 -15.02 -9.87 -4.74
N GLN A 30 -16.18 -9.77 -5.39
CA GLN A 30 -16.32 -9.01 -6.63
C GLN A 30 -16.22 -7.50 -6.41
N GLU A 31 -16.83 -6.99 -5.34
CA GLU A 31 -16.78 -5.57 -4.99
C GLU A 31 -15.36 -5.16 -4.55
N MET A 32 -14.68 -5.97 -3.75
CA MET A 32 -13.27 -5.76 -3.40
C MET A 32 -12.36 -5.69 -4.63
N ILE A 33 -12.55 -6.57 -5.61
CA ILE A 33 -11.78 -6.55 -6.87
C ILE A 33 -12.05 -5.26 -7.65
N ALA A 34 -13.30 -4.79 -7.67
CA ALA A 34 -13.67 -3.55 -8.34
C ALA A 34 -13.06 -2.32 -7.66
N VAL A 35 -13.11 -2.24 -6.33
CA VAL A 35 -12.48 -1.17 -5.53
C VAL A 35 -10.97 -1.12 -5.77
N ARG A 36 -10.27 -2.27 -5.75
CA ARG A 36 -8.83 -2.34 -6.03
C ARG A 36 -8.47 -1.92 -7.45
N LYS A 37 -9.26 -2.31 -8.44
CA LYS A 37 -9.06 -1.91 -9.84
C LYS A 37 -9.23 -0.42 -10.00
N ILE A 38 -10.25 0.14 -9.37
CA ILE A 38 -10.53 1.57 -9.38
C ILE A 38 -9.37 2.32 -8.71
N SER A 39 -9.01 2.00 -7.47
CA SER A 39 -7.90 2.64 -6.75
C SER A 39 -6.59 2.68 -7.55
N LYS A 40 -6.20 1.56 -8.18
CA LYS A 40 -5.05 1.50 -9.11
C LYS A 40 -5.20 2.41 -10.33
N LEU A 41 -6.40 2.48 -10.89
CA LEU A 41 -6.69 3.26 -12.10
C LEU A 41 -6.60 4.76 -11.83
N ILE A 42 -7.11 5.23 -10.69
CA ILE A 42 -7.15 6.66 -10.39
C ILE A 42 -5.85 7.23 -9.87
N GLY A 43 -4.91 6.41 -9.40
CA GLY A 43 -3.63 6.91 -8.87
C GLY A 43 -3.85 8.09 -7.92
N ALA A 44 -4.79 7.90 -7.01
CA ALA A 44 -5.49 8.93 -6.27
C ALA A 44 -5.50 8.55 -4.79
N ASP A 45 -5.10 9.50 -3.94
CA ASP A 45 -5.14 9.52 -2.48
C ASP A 45 -5.04 8.14 -1.86
N THR A 46 -3.79 7.75 -1.60
CA THR A 46 -3.51 6.61 -0.74
C THR A 46 -4.19 6.87 0.61
N MET A 47 -4.44 5.81 1.37
CA MET A 47 -5.05 6.01 2.69
C MET A 47 -4.27 7.01 3.55
N GLY A 48 -2.95 7.15 3.31
CA GLY A 48 -2.11 8.18 3.92
C GLY A 48 -2.36 9.63 3.48
N GLU A 49 -2.85 9.90 2.28
CA GLU A 49 -3.20 11.26 1.84
C GLU A 49 -4.55 11.72 2.42
N SER A 50 -5.54 10.83 2.53
CA SER A 50 -6.86 11.16 3.10
C SER A 50 -6.93 11.01 4.63
N HIS A 51 -6.13 10.11 5.20
CA HIS A 51 -6.09 9.80 6.64
C HIS A 51 -4.62 9.63 7.05
N PRO A 52 -3.85 10.72 7.16
CA PRO A 52 -2.44 10.62 7.49
C PRO A 52 -2.24 9.88 8.81
N LEU A 53 -1.33 8.90 8.79
CA LEU A 53 -1.01 8.13 9.97
C LEU A 53 -0.41 9.05 11.04
N PRO A 54 -0.83 8.93 12.31
CA PRO A 54 -0.16 9.62 13.40
C PRO A 54 1.29 9.13 13.49
N LYS A 55 2.18 9.97 14.05
CA LYS A 55 3.57 9.55 14.30
C LYS A 55 3.59 8.33 15.24
N MET A 56 4.36 7.32 14.86
CA MET A 56 4.50 6.06 15.58
C MET A 56 5.97 5.84 15.97
N LYS A 57 6.20 5.09 17.04
CA LYS A 57 7.55 4.66 17.43
C LYS A 57 7.88 3.32 16.79
N ILE A 58 9.08 3.21 16.25
CA ILE A 58 9.58 1.97 15.64
C ILE A 58 9.71 0.83 16.65
N GLU A 59 9.96 1.15 17.92
CA GLU A 59 10.10 0.17 19.01
C GLU A 59 8.81 -0.63 19.27
N GLU A 60 7.66 -0.01 19.00
CA GLU A 60 6.33 -0.60 19.24
C GLU A 60 5.71 -1.14 17.94
N PHE A 61 6.40 -1.01 16.80
CA PHE A 61 5.87 -1.34 15.49
C PHE A 61 6.13 -2.81 15.12
N THR A 62 5.06 -3.58 14.91
CA THR A 62 5.11 -5.01 14.63
C THR A 62 4.79 -5.33 13.16
N TYR A 63 5.17 -6.53 12.72
CA TYR A 63 4.79 -7.03 11.40
C TYR A 63 3.27 -7.14 11.21
N GLU A 64 2.54 -7.52 12.25
CA GLU A 64 1.07 -7.61 12.22
C GLU A 64 0.45 -6.24 11.98
N LYS A 65 0.90 -5.20 12.70
CA LYS A 65 0.44 -3.83 12.48
C LYS A 65 0.78 -3.33 11.08
N TYR A 66 1.95 -3.70 10.56
CA TYR A 66 2.31 -3.43 9.18
C TYR A 66 1.36 -4.11 8.19
N GLN A 67 0.98 -5.36 8.40
CA GLN A 67 0.01 -6.05 7.53
C GLN A 67 -1.37 -5.40 7.59
N GLU A 68 -1.86 -5.09 8.79
CA GLU A 68 -3.13 -4.38 8.98
C GLU A 68 -3.15 -3.06 8.20
N LEU A 69 -2.11 -2.24 8.29
CA LEU A 69 -2.01 -0.97 7.56
C LEU A 69 -1.97 -1.17 6.03
N ILE A 70 -1.27 -2.20 5.55
CA ILE A 70 -1.26 -2.54 4.12
C ILE A 70 -2.63 -3.01 3.65
N GLU A 71 -3.38 -3.75 4.47
CA GLU A 71 -4.74 -4.21 4.18
C GLU A 71 -5.75 -3.06 4.17
N LEU A 72 -5.59 -2.10 5.08
CA LEU A 72 -6.33 -0.83 5.12
C LEU A 72 -6.02 0.10 3.94
N GLY A 73 -5.01 -0.23 3.12
CA GLY A 73 -4.70 0.51 1.90
C GLY A 73 -3.65 1.62 2.07
N TYR A 74 -2.92 1.64 3.19
CA TYR A 74 -1.74 2.49 3.33
C TYR A 74 -0.60 1.98 2.47
N LEU A 75 0.21 2.90 1.94
CA LEU A 75 1.46 2.53 1.28
C LEU A 75 2.56 2.28 2.30
N SER A 76 3.54 1.46 1.91
CA SER A 76 4.80 1.34 2.65
C SER A 76 5.51 2.68 2.86
N MET A 77 5.29 3.66 1.98
CA MET A 77 5.86 5.00 2.13
C MET A 77 5.17 5.75 3.28
N ASP A 78 3.84 5.79 3.29
CA ASP A 78 3.03 6.40 4.37
C ASP A 78 3.41 5.84 5.75
N ILE A 79 3.55 4.50 5.84
CA ILE A 79 3.96 3.82 7.08
C ILE A 79 5.38 4.24 7.49
N ARG A 80 6.31 4.31 6.54
CA ARG A 80 7.70 4.73 6.82
C ARG A 80 7.77 6.17 7.32
N GLU A 81 6.98 7.06 6.72
CA GLU A 81 6.91 8.47 7.12
C GLU A 81 6.30 8.63 8.51
N ALA A 82 5.25 7.87 8.81
CA ALA A 82 4.66 7.81 10.15
C ALA A 82 5.66 7.36 11.23
N LEU A 83 6.55 6.42 10.87
CA LEU A 83 7.62 5.95 11.75
C LEU A 83 8.80 6.94 11.87
N GLY A 84 8.87 7.94 11.00
CA GLY A 84 9.93 8.96 11.03
C GLY A 84 11.33 8.41 10.73
N ILE A 85 11.46 7.27 10.04
CA ILE A 85 12.75 6.61 9.79
C ILE A 85 13.18 6.64 8.32
N SER A 86 14.49 6.47 8.11
CA SER A 86 15.07 6.39 6.77
C SER A 86 14.65 5.11 6.04
N SER A 87 14.69 5.15 4.71
CA SER A 87 14.40 3.98 3.86
C SER A 87 15.29 2.78 4.17
N SER A 88 16.57 3.02 4.52
CA SER A 88 17.53 1.98 4.89
C SER A 88 17.18 1.32 6.23
N ALA A 89 16.83 2.13 7.24
CA ALA A 89 16.39 1.64 8.54
C ALA A 89 15.09 0.84 8.43
N PHE A 90 14.12 1.34 7.66
CA PHE A 90 12.87 0.62 7.42
C PHE A 90 13.08 -0.70 6.69
N LEU A 91 14.01 -0.74 5.74
CA LEU A 91 14.36 -1.97 5.05
C LEU A 91 15.01 -2.99 6.01
N LYS A 92 15.92 -2.55 6.88
CA LYS A 92 16.52 -3.40 7.93
C LYS A 92 15.44 -3.97 8.86
N TRP A 93 14.54 -3.12 9.34
CA TRP A 93 13.40 -3.56 10.15
C TRP A 93 12.56 -4.63 9.43
N LYS A 94 12.27 -4.46 8.13
CA LYS A 94 11.57 -5.49 7.35
C LYS A 94 12.33 -6.82 7.32
N TYR A 95 13.66 -6.79 7.18
CA TYR A 95 14.50 -8.01 7.19
C TYR A 95 14.50 -8.73 8.54
N GLU A 96 14.40 -7.99 9.64
CA GLU A 96 14.41 -8.54 11.00
C GLU A 96 13.03 -9.06 11.42
N ASN A 97 11.95 -8.45 10.92
CA ASN A 97 10.59 -8.71 11.41
C ASN A 97 9.69 -9.50 10.45
N PHE A 98 10.02 -9.60 9.15
CA PHE A 98 9.17 -10.33 8.21
C PHE A 98 9.42 -11.84 8.29
N PRO A 99 8.37 -12.66 8.07
CA PRO A 99 8.54 -14.10 7.94
C PRO A 99 9.47 -14.43 6.76
N LYS A 100 10.27 -15.50 6.92
CA LYS A 100 11.32 -15.92 5.96
C LYS A 100 10.80 -16.04 4.53
N ASP A 101 9.56 -16.47 4.33
CA ASP A 101 8.95 -16.63 3.00
C ASP A 101 8.61 -15.30 2.33
N ALA A 102 8.20 -14.28 3.11
CA ALA A 102 7.98 -12.93 2.61
C ALA A 102 9.32 -12.29 2.19
N LEU A 103 10.39 -12.54 2.96
CA LEU A 103 11.74 -12.09 2.64
C LEU A 103 12.29 -12.72 1.36
N LYS A 104 12.10 -14.03 1.16
CA LYS A 104 12.49 -14.72 -0.09
C LYS A 104 11.82 -14.09 -1.32
N LYS A 105 10.53 -13.75 -1.23
CA LYS A 105 9.79 -13.08 -2.31
C LYS A 105 10.33 -11.68 -2.59
N MET A 106 10.66 -10.90 -1.55
CA MET A 106 11.27 -9.57 -1.72
C MET A 106 12.65 -9.65 -2.37
N GLN A 107 13.49 -10.60 -1.95
CA GLN A 107 14.83 -10.81 -2.53
C GLN A 107 14.75 -11.23 -4.01
N LYS A 108 13.83 -12.14 -4.36
CA LYS A 108 13.60 -12.56 -5.75
C LYS A 108 13.20 -11.38 -6.64
N LYS A 109 12.27 -10.54 -6.20
CA LYS A 109 11.86 -9.32 -6.95
C LYS A 109 13.01 -8.33 -7.16
N ARG A 110 13.90 -8.17 -6.18
CA ARG A 110 15.09 -7.31 -6.29
C ARG A 110 16.11 -7.85 -7.28
N LYS A 111 16.39 -9.16 -7.27
CA LYS A 111 17.29 -9.80 -8.24
C LYS A 111 16.78 -9.66 -9.67
N VAL A 112 15.46 -9.82 -9.88
CA VAL A 112 14.83 -9.66 -11.21
C VAL A 112 14.93 -8.21 -11.71
N GLN A 113 14.71 -7.21 -10.85
CA GLN A 113 14.87 -5.79 -11.24
C GLN A 113 16.32 -5.39 -11.53
N LYS A 114 17.30 -5.96 -10.81
CA LYS A 114 18.72 -5.76 -11.11
C LYS A 114 19.18 -6.47 -12.40
N ALA A 115 18.54 -7.59 -12.76
CA ALA A 115 18.88 -8.34 -13.96
C ALA A 115 18.20 -7.81 -15.24
N GLY A 116 17.08 -7.08 -15.11
CA GLY A 116 16.37 -6.47 -16.25
C GLY A 116 16.82 -5.04 -16.61
N GLY A 117 17.91 -4.56 -16.01
CA GLY A 117 18.50 -3.24 -16.24
C GLY A 117 19.71 -3.28 -17.19
N THR A 118 19.64 -4.07 -18.25
CA THR A 118 20.56 -4.01 -19.39
C THR A 118 19.80 -4.39 -20.65
N VAL A 119 19.27 -3.37 -21.32
CA VAL A 119 19.00 -3.42 -22.76
C VAL A 119 19.40 -2.03 -23.26
N GLU A 120 20.58 -1.97 -23.87
CA GLU A 120 20.97 -0.94 -24.84
C GLU A 120 20.06 -1.03 -26.08
#